data_AF-A0A428QQL9-F1
#
_entry.id   AF-A0A428QQL9-F1
#
_cell.length_a   1.000
_cell.length_b   1.000
_cell.length_c   1.000
_cell.angle_alpha   90.00
_cell.angle_beta   90.00
_cell.angle_gamma   90.00
#
_symmetry.space_group_name_H-M   'P 1'
#
loop_
_entity.id
_entity.type
_entity.pdbx_description
1 polymer ?
#
loop_
_entity_poly.entity_id
_entity_poly.type
_entity_poly.pdbx_seq_one_letter_code
_entity_poly.pdbx_strand_id
1 'polypeptide(L)'
;MRRGRSKFNNLAILHIQIRHNGLIAMRYPAHTNLSLPGFSLFFPMMVHDHIMYNGDVSLAKRFFPTIDTILDHFDRLLTEQGLVGPLDPRSWSFVDWVDAWEWGMPTASKVGPVTYFSLAYAMALGYSAEVARFIGRQGLAVEYLDRKAAVISAVNAHCFDGTWYYDGPIDGLSEPPLEWRSQHC
;
A
#
# COMPACT_ATOMS: atom_id res chain seq x y z
N MET A 1 -6.29 -19.45 -30.61
CA MET A 1 -5.41 -18.67 -29.69
C MET A 1 -6.16 -17.44 -29.18
N ARG A 2 -6.73 -17.50 -27.96
CA ARG A 2 -7.32 -16.34 -27.24
C ARG A 2 -7.06 -16.55 -25.74
N ARG A 3 -5.80 -16.40 -25.30
CA ARG A 3 -5.42 -16.34 -23.88
C ARG A 3 -4.63 -15.04 -23.73
N GLY A 4 -5.32 -13.98 -23.34
CA GLY A 4 -4.72 -12.65 -23.19
C GLY A 4 -5.71 -11.61 -22.66
N ARG A 5 -6.98 -11.64 -23.09
CA ARG A 5 -8.01 -10.65 -22.69
C ARG A 5 -8.48 -10.71 -21.22
N SER A 6 -8.25 -11.81 -20.50
CA SER A 6 -8.84 -11.99 -19.16
C SER A 6 -8.20 -11.09 -18.08
N LYS A 7 -6.88 -10.85 -18.12
CA LYS A 7 -6.20 -9.97 -17.15
C LYS A 7 -6.55 -8.49 -17.35
N PHE A 8 -6.80 -8.07 -18.59
CA PHE A 8 -7.16 -6.69 -18.93
C PHE A 8 -8.51 -6.26 -18.35
N ASN A 9 -9.47 -7.18 -18.21
CA ASN A 9 -10.76 -6.86 -17.64
C ASN A 9 -10.66 -6.47 -16.16
N ASN A 10 -9.78 -7.10 -15.38
CA ASN A 10 -9.72 -6.86 -13.93
C ASN A 10 -9.14 -5.48 -13.58
N LEU A 11 -8.10 -5.01 -14.29
CA LEU A 11 -7.53 -3.67 -14.08
C LEU A 11 -8.53 -2.56 -14.42
N ALA A 12 -9.21 -2.69 -15.56
CA ALA A 12 -10.24 -1.75 -15.96
C ALA A 12 -11.43 -1.74 -14.98
N ILE A 13 -11.81 -2.92 -14.46
CA ILE A 13 -12.89 -3.08 -13.48
C ILE A 13 -12.52 -2.50 -12.10
N LEU A 14 -11.26 -2.60 -11.67
CA LEU A 14 -10.82 -1.99 -10.42
C LEU A 14 -10.71 -0.46 -10.53
N HIS A 15 -10.23 0.03 -11.67
CA HIS A 15 -10.16 1.47 -11.95
C HIS A 15 -11.53 2.16 -11.93
N ILE A 16 -12.60 1.51 -12.41
CA ILE A 16 -13.96 2.08 -12.33
C ILE A 16 -14.59 1.99 -10.93
N GLN A 17 -13.93 1.34 -9.95
CA GLN A 17 -14.39 1.20 -8.57
C GLN A 17 -13.65 2.12 -7.60
N ILE A 18 -12.89 3.10 -8.11
CA ILE A 18 -12.33 4.18 -7.28
C ILE A 18 -13.49 4.86 -6.57
N ARG A 19 -13.41 4.91 -5.25
CA ARG A 19 -14.39 5.55 -4.38
C ARG A 19 -14.06 7.04 -4.25
N HIS A 20 -15.00 7.82 -3.73
CA HIS A 20 -14.85 9.27 -3.53
C HIS A 20 -13.63 9.65 -2.66
N ASN A 21 -13.12 8.71 -1.85
CA ASN A 21 -11.91 8.89 -1.03
C ASN A 21 -10.60 8.47 -1.73
N GLY A 22 -10.66 8.04 -2.99
CA GLY A 22 -9.52 7.60 -3.79
C GLY A 22 -9.16 6.12 -3.69
N LEU A 23 -9.78 5.36 -2.77
CA LEU A 23 -9.50 3.94 -2.58
C LEU A 23 -10.26 3.06 -3.57
N ILE A 24 -9.67 1.91 -3.91
CA ILE A 24 -10.29 0.90 -4.76
C ILE A 24 -11.14 -0.05 -3.89
N ALA A 25 -12.29 -0.49 -4.43
CA ALA A 25 -13.13 -1.48 -3.75
C ALA A 25 -12.43 -2.85 -3.63
N MET A 26 -12.69 -3.56 -2.53
CA MET A 26 -12.05 -4.87 -2.25
C MET A 26 -12.36 -5.96 -3.30
N ARG A 27 -13.52 -5.92 -3.96
CA ARG A 27 -13.92 -6.92 -4.96
C ARG A 27 -14.84 -6.33 -6.00
N TYR A 28 -14.96 -7.01 -7.14
CA TYR A 28 -15.99 -6.76 -8.13
C TYR A 28 -16.60 -8.08 -8.65
N PRO A 29 -17.92 -8.13 -8.91
CA PRO A 29 -18.94 -7.11 -8.58
C PRO A 29 -19.18 -7.03 -7.07
N ALA A 30 -19.33 -5.82 -6.53
CA ALA A 30 -19.59 -5.61 -5.11
C ALA A 30 -20.87 -4.82 -4.87
N HIS A 31 -21.81 -5.44 -4.14
CA HIS A 31 -23.02 -4.79 -3.61
C HIS A 31 -22.79 -4.14 -2.23
N THR A 32 -21.57 -4.21 -1.70
CA THR A 32 -21.21 -3.73 -0.34
C THR A 32 -20.03 -2.77 -0.41
N ASN A 33 -20.07 -1.72 0.42
CA ASN A 33 -19.13 -0.59 0.44
C ASN A 33 -17.89 -0.87 1.32
N LEU A 34 -17.37 -2.10 1.32
CA LEU A 34 -16.17 -2.43 2.09
C LEU A 34 -14.92 -2.09 1.28
N SER A 35 -14.07 -1.21 1.80
CA SER A 35 -12.76 -0.90 1.24
C SER A 35 -11.68 -1.44 2.17
N LEU A 36 -10.71 -2.16 1.58
CA LEU A 36 -9.46 -2.52 2.23
C LEU A 36 -8.41 -1.51 1.74
N PRO A 37 -7.98 -0.55 2.58
CA PRO A 37 -7.02 0.46 2.17
C PRO A 37 -5.75 -0.18 1.60
N GLY A 38 -5.21 -1.19 2.30
CA GLY A 38 -4.03 -1.95 1.84
C GLY A 38 -4.19 -2.60 0.48
N PHE A 39 -5.42 -2.99 0.08
CA PHE A 39 -5.66 -3.58 -1.23
C PHE A 39 -5.41 -2.58 -2.37
N SER A 40 -5.64 -1.28 -2.12
CA SER A 40 -5.42 -0.24 -3.11
C SER A 40 -3.93 -0.07 -3.46
N LEU A 41 -3.02 -0.35 -2.52
CA LEU A 41 -1.57 -0.28 -2.74
C LEU A 41 -1.04 -1.32 -3.72
N PHE A 42 -1.80 -2.39 -3.99
CA PHE A 42 -1.44 -3.37 -5.03
C PHE A 42 -1.77 -2.87 -6.44
N PHE A 43 -2.65 -1.87 -6.61
CA PHE A 43 -3.00 -1.37 -7.94
C PHE A 43 -1.79 -0.80 -8.69
N PRO A 44 -0.93 0.06 -8.09
CA PRO A 44 0.33 0.44 -8.70
C PRO A 44 1.23 -0.72 -9.11
N MET A 45 1.32 -1.77 -8.28
CA MET A 45 2.12 -2.97 -8.56
C MET A 45 1.55 -3.75 -9.75
N MET A 46 0.24 -3.88 -9.83
CA MET A 46 -0.43 -4.53 -10.96
C MET A 46 -0.25 -3.76 -12.28
N VAL A 47 -0.27 -2.42 -12.24
CA VAL A 47 0.02 -1.60 -13.42
C VAL A 47 1.48 -1.75 -13.82
N HIS A 48 2.39 -1.80 -12.84
CA HIS A 48 3.81 -2.07 -13.07
C HIS A 48 4.04 -3.43 -13.75
N ASP A 49 3.49 -4.51 -13.21
CA ASP A 49 3.58 -5.83 -13.84
C ASP A 49 3.07 -5.78 -15.28
N HIS A 50 1.96 -5.07 -15.51
CA HIS A 50 1.41 -4.95 -16.85
C HIS A 50 2.36 -4.28 -17.83
N ILE A 51 3.02 -3.18 -17.45
CA ILE A 51 3.99 -2.52 -18.33
C ILE A 51 5.21 -3.39 -18.60
N MET A 52 5.65 -4.19 -17.61
CA MET A 52 6.78 -5.09 -17.77
C MET A 52 6.50 -6.22 -18.76
N TYR A 53 5.28 -6.77 -18.76
CA TYR A 53 4.91 -7.87 -19.65
C TYR A 53 4.38 -7.43 -21.02
N ASN A 54 3.69 -6.30 -21.10
CA ASN A 54 2.97 -5.88 -22.31
C ASN A 54 3.57 -4.64 -22.99
N GLY A 55 4.35 -3.82 -22.28
CA GLY A 55 4.95 -2.59 -22.81
C GLY A 55 3.93 -1.52 -23.23
N ASP A 56 2.68 -1.60 -22.78
CA ASP A 56 1.62 -0.66 -23.20
C ASP A 56 1.69 0.67 -22.44
N VAL A 57 2.44 1.63 -23.02
CA VAL A 57 2.59 2.99 -22.51
C VAL A 57 1.26 3.74 -22.44
N SER A 58 0.35 3.51 -23.39
CA SER A 58 -0.94 4.22 -23.46
C SER A 58 -1.83 3.83 -22.28
N LEU A 59 -1.87 2.53 -21.96
CA LEU A 59 -2.57 2.01 -20.80
C LEU A 59 -1.96 2.50 -19.49
N ALA A 60 -0.63 2.50 -19.39
CA ALA A 60 0.08 3.03 -18.23
C ALA A 60 -0.28 4.51 -17.97
N LYS A 61 -0.25 5.34 -19.02
CA LYS A 61 -0.65 6.76 -18.94
C LYS A 61 -2.09 6.94 -18.51
N ARG A 62 -2.99 6.04 -18.94
CA ARG A 62 -4.41 6.07 -18.58
C ARG A 62 -4.64 5.78 -17.09
N PHE A 63 -3.91 4.84 -16.50
CA PHE A 63 -4.08 4.45 -15.09
C PHE A 63 -3.19 5.23 -14.13
N PHE A 64 -2.20 5.97 -14.62
CA PHE A 64 -1.30 6.74 -13.77
C PHE A 64 -1.99 7.74 -12.83
N PRO A 65 -3.05 8.49 -13.24
CA PRO A 65 -3.76 9.36 -12.31
C PRO A 65 -4.42 8.62 -11.13
N THR A 66 -4.82 7.37 -11.33
CA THR A 66 -5.34 6.52 -10.25
C THR A 66 -4.25 6.11 -9.27
N ILE A 67 -3.08 5.75 -9.79
CA ILE A 67 -1.89 5.48 -8.96
C ILE A 67 -1.61 6.69 -8.07
N ASP A 68 -1.54 7.87 -8.68
CA ASP A 68 -1.28 9.15 -8.00
C ASP A 68 -2.31 9.41 -6.88
N THR A 69 -3.60 9.23 -7.18
CA THR A 69 -4.69 9.39 -6.21
C THR A 69 -4.57 8.45 -5.01
N ILE A 70 -4.16 7.20 -5.25
CA ILE A 70 -3.95 6.20 -4.19
C ILE A 70 -2.75 6.61 -3.34
N LEU A 71 -1.62 6.96 -3.96
CA LEU A 71 -0.42 7.36 -3.21
C LEU A 71 -0.66 8.61 -2.36
N ASP A 72 -1.38 9.60 -2.90
CA ASP A 72 -1.76 10.81 -2.18
C ASP A 72 -2.72 10.55 -1.02
N HIS A 73 -3.57 9.51 -1.13
CA HIS A 73 -4.39 9.08 0.00
C HIS A 73 -3.52 8.64 1.17
N PHE A 74 -2.52 7.81 0.92
CA PHE A 74 -1.62 7.30 1.96
C PHE A 74 -0.67 8.37 2.50
N ASP A 75 -0.26 9.32 1.66
CA ASP A 75 0.55 10.47 2.06
C ASP A 75 -0.12 11.29 3.17
N ARG A 76 -1.42 11.57 3.00
CA ARG A 76 -2.22 12.30 3.99
C ARG A 76 -2.45 11.53 5.29
N LEU A 77 -2.15 10.23 5.30
CA LEU A 77 -2.24 9.36 6.48
C LEU A 77 -0.89 9.17 7.17
N LEU A 78 0.17 9.85 6.71
CA LEU A 78 1.45 9.84 7.40
C LEU A 78 1.31 10.59 8.74
N THR A 79 1.72 9.95 9.83
CA THR A 79 1.85 10.58 11.14
C THR A 79 3.02 11.55 11.18
N GLU A 80 3.17 12.26 12.30
CA GLU A 80 4.35 13.09 12.57
C GLU A 80 5.66 12.27 12.54
N GLN A 81 5.60 10.97 12.85
CA GLN A 81 6.73 10.05 12.75
C GLN A 81 7.03 9.62 11.30
N GLY A 82 6.19 9.96 10.33
CA GLY A 82 6.33 9.53 8.94
C GLY A 82 5.86 8.09 8.67
N LEU A 83 5.00 7.53 9.53
CA LEU A 83 4.41 6.20 9.38
C LEU A 83 2.95 6.29 8.93
N VAL A 84 2.48 5.31 8.17
CA VAL A 84 1.07 5.25 7.74
C VAL A 84 0.18 4.82 8.91
N GLY A 85 -0.72 5.71 9.34
CA GLY A 85 -1.85 5.35 10.20
C GLY A 85 -2.22 6.40 11.27
N PRO A 86 -3.08 6.04 12.23
CA PRO A 86 -3.99 4.89 12.18
C PRO A 86 -5.00 5.03 11.04
N LEU A 87 -5.38 3.90 10.42
CA LEU A 87 -6.42 3.91 9.38
C LEU A 87 -7.80 4.22 10.01
N ASP A 88 -8.76 4.70 9.20
CA ASP A 88 -10.12 4.98 9.68
C ASP A 88 -10.68 3.74 10.39
N PRO A 89 -11.15 3.84 11.66
CA PRO A 89 -11.70 2.70 12.41
C PRO A 89 -12.88 2.00 11.74
N ARG A 90 -13.55 2.65 10.78
CA ARG A 90 -14.64 2.09 9.97
C ARG A 90 -14.13 1.29 8.76
N SER A 91 -12.84 1.37 8.47
CA SER A 91 -12.17 0.58 7.42
C SER A 91 -11.60 -0.70 8.00
N TRP A 92 -11.69 -1.80 7.25
CA TRP A 92 -11.08 -3.05 7.67
C TRP A 92 -9.60 -3.03 7.33
N SER A 93 -8.75 -2.88 8.34
CA SER A 93 -7.29 -2.82 8.20
C SER A 93 -6.67 -4.22 8.12
N PHE A 94 -7.25 -5.06 7.27
CA PHE A 94 -6.82 -6.44 7.05
C PHE A 94 -5.39 -6.49 6.48
N VAL A 95 -4.58 -7.42 6.98
CA VAL A 95 -3.23 -7.71 6.48
C VAL A 95 -3.14 -9.16 6.03
N ASP A 96 -3.34 -10.12 6.94
CA ASP A 96 -3.26 -11.55 6.64
C ASP A 96 -4.07 -12.40 7.63
N TRP A 97 -4.32 -13.66 7.30
CA TRP A 97 -4.95 -14.65 8.17
C TRP A 97 -3.90 -15.44 8.96
N VAL A 98 -3.54 -14.91 10.13
CA VAL A 98 -2.68 -15.60 11.11
C VAL A 98 -3.43 -15.80 12.42
N ASP A 99 -3.17 -16.92 13.11
CA ASP A 99 -3.91 -17.31 14.33
C ASP A 99 -3.85 -16.25 15.45
N ALA A 100 -2.77 -15.47 15.49
CA ALA A 100 -2.56 -14.43 16.50
C ALA A 100 -3.38 -13.15 16.27
N TRP A 101 -3.97 -12.96 15.08
CA TRP A 101 -4.64 -11.72 14.70
C TRP A 101 -6.15 -11.87 14.63
N GLU A 102 -6.85 -11.05 15.41
CA GLU A 102 -8.31 -10.97 15.36
C GLU A 102 -8.75 -10.34 14.03
N TRP A 103 -9.62 -11.03 13.27
CA TRP A 103 -10.07 -10.59 11.94
C TRP A 103 -8.94 -10.27 10.95
N GLY A 104 -7.78 -10.91 11.12
CA GLY A 104 -6.60 -10.69 10.28
C GLY A 104 -6.00 -9.28 10.37
N MET A 105 -6.22 -8.61 11.50
CA MET A 105 -5.67 -7.28 11.81
C MET A 105 -4.56 -7.40 12.85
N PRO A 106 -3.36 -6.83 12.59
CA PRO A 106 -2.30 -6.80 13.59
C PRO A 106 -2.75 -6.11 14.86
N THR A 107 -2.32 -6.61 16.03
CA THR A 107 -2.72 -6.05 17.33
C THR A 107 -2.35 -4.56 17.45
N ALA A 108 -1.23 -4.14 16.84
CA ALA A 108 -0.81 -2.74 16.74
C ALA A 108 -1.86 -1.81 16.12
N SER A 109 -2.74 -2.33 15.25
CA SER A 109 -3.83 -1.54 14.63
C SER A 109 -4.84 -0.98 15.63
N LYS A 110 -4.89 -1.53 16.86
CA LYS A 110 -5.77 -1.05 17.94
C LYS A 110 -5.26 0.23 18.60
N VAL A 111 -3.96 0.54 18.47
CA VAL A 111 -3.29 1.59 19.23
C VAL A 111 -2.57 2.63 18.38
N GLY A 112 -2.30 2.35 17.10
CA GLY A 112 -1.60 3.30 16.26
C GLY A 112 -1.31 2.84 14.83
N PRO A 113 -0.27 3.42 14.21
CA PRO A 113 0.22 3.00 12.90
C PRO A 113 0.59 1.52 12.84
N VAL A 114 0.40 0.91 11.68
CA VAL A 114 0.80 -0.48 11.43
C VAL A 114 1.95 -0.47 10.44
N THR A 115 3.08 -1.07 10.82
CA THR A 115 4.32 -1.10 10.05
C THR A 115 4.11 -1.67 8.65
N TYR A 116 3.26 -2.71 8.52
CA TYR A 116 2.91 -3.30 7.22
C TYR A 116 2.39 -2.28 6.20
N PHE A 117 1.49 -1.37 6.59
CA PHE A 117 0.94 -0.39 5.63
C PHE A 117 2.00 0.62 5.20
N SER A 118 2.92 1.00 6.09
CA SER A 118 4.05 1.86 5.75
C SER A 118 4.98 1.18 4.74
N LEU A 119 5.31 -0.10 4.96
CA LEU A 119 6.13 -0.89 4.05
C LEU A 119 5.45 -1.12 2.70
N ALA A 120 4.15 -1.48 2.69
CA ALA A 120 3.37 -1.65 1.47
C ALA A 120 3.28 -0.34 0.68
N TYR A 121 3.14 0.80 1.36
CA TYR A 121 3.13 2.12 0.74
C TYR A 121 4.49 2.47 0.12
N ALA A 122 5.59 2.27 0.86
CA ALA A 122 6.95 2.44 0.34
C ALA A 122 7.23 1.55 -0.89
N MET A 123 6.70 0.33 -0.90
CA MET A 123 6.80 -0.59 -2.03
C MET A 123 6.01 -0.06 -3.24
N ALA A 124 4.76 0.39 -3.03
CA ALA A 124 3.93 0.98 -4.07
C ALA A 124 4.54 2.25 -4.68
N LEU A 125 5.15 3.11 -3.87
CA LEU A 125 5.92 4.29 -4.32
C LEU A 125 7.07 3.89 -5.25
N GLY A 126 7.83 2.83 -4.91
CA GLY A 126 8.90 2.31 -5.75
C GLY A 126 8.42 1.85 -7.13
N TYR A 127 7.38 1.01 -7.17
CA TYR A 127 6.80 0.55 -8.43
C TYR A 127 6.21 1.71 -9.25
N SER A 128 5.61 2.69 -8.56
CA SER A 128 5.03 3.88 -9.19
C SER A 128 6.11 4.78 -9.80
N ALA A 129 7.29 4.86 -9.19
CA ALA A 129 8.43 5.57 -9.76
C ALA A 129 8.87 4.92 -11.08
N GLU A 130 8.89 3.58 -11.15
CA GLU A 130 9.20 2.86 -12.38
C GLU A 130 8.14 3.10 -13.47
N VAL A 131 6.85 3.06 -13.10
CA VAL A 131 5.76 3.40 -14.04
C VAL A 131 5.89 4.86 -14.51
N ALA A 132 6.18 5.80 -13.61
CA ALA A 132 6.38 7.21 -13.93
C ALA A 132 7.53 7.40 -14.94
N ARG A 133 8.67 6.73 -14.72
CA ARG A 133 9.80 6.72 -15.68
C ARG A 133 9.37 6.19 -17.04
N PHE A 134 8.67 5.05 -17.04
CA PHE A 134 8.22 4.38 -18.27
C PHE A 134 7.33 5.29 -19.13
N ILE A 135 6.48 6.12 -18.51
CA ILE A 135 5.61 7.06 -19.23
C ILE A 135 6.24 8.44 -19.49
N GLY A 136 7.52 8.64 -19.13
CA GLY A 136 8.28 9.87 -19.36
C GLY A 136 8.15 10.95 -18.28
N ARG A 137 7.63 10.62 -17.09
CA ARG A 137 7.46 11.54 -15.95
C ARG A 137 8.58 11.42 -14.93
N GLN A 138 9.79 11.85 -15.32
CA GLN A 138 10.99 11.68 -14.50
C GLN A 138 10.93 12.41 -13.15
N GLY A 139 10.37 13.63 -13.10
CA GLY A 139 10.25 14.39 -11.85
C GLY A 139 9.44 13.66 -10.77
N LEU A 140 8.28 13.10 -11.15
CA LEU A 140 7.45 12.31 -10.22
C LEU A 140 8.16 11.03 -9.77
N ALA A 141 8.96 10.42 -10.65
CA ALA A 141 9.73 9.25 -10.25
C ALA A 141 10.75 9.56 -9.15
N VAL A 142 11.39 10.73 -9.20
CA VAL A 142 12.31 11.19 -8.15
C VAL A 142 11.52 11.44 -6.86
N GLU A 143 10.43 12.20 -6.94
CA GLU A 143 9.57 12.50 -5.79
C GLU A 143 9.08 11.23 -5.06
N TYR A 144 8.60 10.23 -5.80
CA TYR A 144 8.16 8.97 -5.20
C TYR A 144 9.30 8.19 -4.54
N LEU A 145 10.51 8.25 -5.10
CA LEU A 145 11.68 7.60 -4.48
C LEU A 145 12.12 8.33 -3.21
N ASP A 146 12.03 9.66 -3.18
CA ASP A 146 12.32 10.45 -1.98
C ASP A 146 11.31 10.14 -0.87
N ARG A 147 10.01 10.11 -1.21
CA ARG A 147 8.94 9.69 -0.28
C ARG A 147 9.16 8.26 0.22
N LYS A 148 9.54 7.33 -0.67
CA LYS A 148 9.85 5.95 -0.30
C LYS A 148 11.00 5.91 0.72
N ALA A 149 12.08 6.64 0.46
CA ALA A 149 13.23 6.68 1.35
C ALA A 149 12.86 7.25 2.73
N ALA A 150 12.05 8.30 2.77
CA ALA A 150 11.56 8.89 4.02
C ALA A 150 10.74 7.87 4.85
N VAL A 151 9.79 7.16 4.22
CA VAL A 151 8.97 6.16 4.91
C VAL A 151 9.80 4.97 5.41
N ILE A 152 10.77 4.49 4.62
CA ILE A 152 11.69 3.43 5.07
C ILE A 152 12.54 3.90 6.25
N SER A 153 13.02 5.15 6.23
CA SER A 153 13.77 5.73 7.34
C SER A 153 12.92 5.79 8.61
N ALA A 154 11.65 6.18 8.51
CA ALA A 154 10.72 6.19 9.64
C ALA A 154 10.48 4.79 10.20
N VAL A 155 10.23 3.79 9.33
CA VAL A 155 10.04 2.40 9.76
C VAL A 155 11.27 1.87 10.49
N ASN A 156 12.48 2.14 9.99
CA ASN A 156 13.71 1.70 10.63
C ASN A 156 13.99 2.42 11.95
N ALA A 157 13.55 3.67 12.10
CA ALA A 157 13.74 4.44 13.32
C ALA A 157 12.77 4.01 14.43
N HIS A 158 11.53 3.69 14.08
CA HIS A 158 10.43 3.55 15.03
C HIS A 158 9.91 2.13 15.21
N CYS A 159 10.14 1.23 14.25
CA CYS A 159 9.55 -0.11 14.24
C CYS A 159 10.59 -1.24 14.21
N PHE A 160 11.89 -0.94 14.39
CA PHE A 160 12.98 -1.91 14.32
C PHE A 160 13.89 -1.79 15.54
N ASP A 161 14.18 -2.90 16.22
CA ASP A 161 15.04 -2.92 17.42
C ASP A 161 16.52 -3.22 17.14
N GLY A 162 16.91 -3.28 15.86
CA GLY A 162 18.25 -3.73 15.45
C GLY A 162 18.31 -5.20 15.05
N THR A 163 17.29 -6.00 15.39
CA THR A 163 17.19 -7.43 15.07
C THR A 163 15.86 -7.77 14.39
N TRP A 164 14.74 -7.28 14.90
CA TRP A 164 13.38 -7.61 14.47
C TRP A 164 12.57 -6.37 14.12
N TYR A 165 11.71 -6.50 13.10
CA TYR A 165 10.65 -5.52 12.85
C TYR A 165 9.40 -5.89 13.65
N TYR A 166 8.71 -4.84 14.12
CA TYR A 166 7.48 -4.95 14.87
C TYR A 166 6.29 -4.46 14.05
N ASP A 167 5.09 -4.98 14.34
CA ASP A 167 3.84 -4.66 13.65
C ASP A 167 3.39 -3.20 13.84
N GLY A 168 3.97 -2.48 14.80
CA GLY A 168 3.79 -1.05 15.03
C GLY A 168 5.00 -0.39 15.68
N PRO A 169 4.93 0.93 15.96
CA PRO A 169 6.00 1.66 16.61
C PRO A 169 6.30 1.12 18.00
N ILE A 170 7.57 1.06 18.36
CA ILE A 170 8.06 0.61 19.67
C ILE A 170 8.60 1.75 20.54
N ASP A 171 8.47 3.00 20.08
CA ASP A 171 8.89 4.19 20.82
C ASP A 171 8.20 4.24 22.19
N GLY A 172 8.99 4.31 23.26
CA GLY A 172 8.47 4.43 24.63
C GLY A 172 8.06 3.11 25.29
N LEU A 173 8.23 1.96 24.63
CA LEU A 173 8.08 0.66 25.26
C LEU A 173 9.39 0.27 25.97
N SER A 174 9.32 0.01 27.28
CA SER A 174 10.49 -0.44 28.06
C SER A 174 11.00 -1.81 27.60
N GLU A 175 10.07 -2.70 27.24
CA GLU A 175 10.31 -3.92 26.47
C GLU A 175 9.16 -4.05 25.43
N PRO A 176 9.46 -4.16 24.12
CA PRO A 176 8.42 -4.33 23.12
C PRO A 176 7.78 -5.72 23.23
N PRO A 177 6.44 -5.83 23.13
CA PRO A 177 5.75 -7.10 23.26
C PRO A 177 6.19 -8.11 22.18
N LEU A 178 6.46 -9.36 22.58
CA LEU A 178 6.88 -10.41 21.66
C LEU A 178 5.80 -10.69 20.59
N GLU A 179 4.54 -10.53 20.95
CA GLU A 179 3.38 -10.69 20.06
C GLU A 179 3.30 -9.61 18.97
N TRP A 180 4.06 -8.53 19.08
CA TRP A 180 4.18 -7.51 18.04
C TRP A 180 5.34 -7.76 17.11
N ARG A 181 6.18 -8.76 17.34
CA ARG A 181 7.17 -9.14 16.33
C ARG A 181 6.43 -9.55 15.07
N SER A 182 6.89 -9.00 13.95
CA SER A 182 6.24 -9.27 12.68
C SER A 182 6.22 -10.77 12.40
N GLN A 183 5.04 -11.31 12.13
CA GLN A 183 4.85 -12.73 11.81
C GLN A 183 5.36 -13.10 10.40
N HIS A 184 5.86 -12.11 9.66
CA HIS A 184 6.39 -12.25 8.31
C HIS A 184 7.93 -12.17 8.28
N CYS A 185 8.61 -12.19 9.44
CA CYS A 185 10.06 -12.05 9.61
C CYS A 185 10.62 -13.18 10.47
#